data_AF-A0A2E5J0W4-F1
#
_entry.id   AF-A0A2E5J0W4-F1
#
_cell.length_a   1.000
_cell.length_b   1.000
_cell.length_c   1.000
_cell.angle_alpha   90.00
_cell.angle_beta   90.00
_cell.angle_gamma   90.00
#
_symmetry.space_group_name_H-M   'P 1'
#
loop_
_entity.id
_entity.type
_entity.pdbx_description
1 polymer ?
#
loop_
_entity_poly.entity_id
_entity_poly.type
_entity_poly.pdbx_seq_one_letter_code
_entity_poly.pdbx_strand_id
1 'polypeptide(L)'
;MLPLKKVFLLNLIFSLFPFVVFAQTFNFVVDENVVLSNGNAFAGDTVKIYTVVVNNDFHLLSADVVFFNNQEQIGLVPVRDLGFEQAKQVWLEYPIPFGEQNIAIQIQNVVGSTNTGEQNAIANEQITAVDVSRSFDIDSDTDGDNIGNKEDVDDDNDGLNDLKEEELGTNPLSTDTDGDGLSDKKEVDSGLNPIREDTDGDGHKDKVDLFPTNAKEWADVDNDNIGDNSDTDDDNDGLSDEEERVFGSDPLVPDTDGDGVTDNDEKIHGSNPQKSDSDEDGISDKEEIEKGLHPGEKDSDKDGLDDNIEIEIGTDPLNPDSDQDGLTDGKEYEIGTDPLSVDTDTDGVYDEQDMFPTNPEETVDTDLDGVGNNEDTDDDNDTISDTDEKISGTDPLKSDTDDDGLSDIEEKEKGTNPVESDTDNDGKNDKDDEDPLVPDKFHFDFGNNFLKRVVQFSALVCFILSIVFYSLYRVKREE
;
A
#
# COMPACT_ATOMS: atom_id res chain seq x y z
N MET A 1 79.31 35.72 122.54
CA MET A 1 78.13 36.21 123.30
C MET A 1 76.94 36.25 122.35
N LEU A 2 75.83 35.59 122.71
CA LEU A 2 74.48 35.75 122.14
C LEU A 2 74.01 37.25 122.14
N PRO A 3 72.88 37.65 121.48
CA PRO A 3 71.96 36.87 120.63
C PRO A 3 71.29 37.58 119.41
N LEU A 4 70.65 36.77 118.54
CA LEU A 4 69.32 36.90 117.87
C LEU A 4 69.03 38.16 116.99
N LYS A 5 68.28 38.13 115.87
CA LYS A 5 67.23 37.24 115.37
C LYS A 5 66.93 37.61 113.88
N LYS A 6 66.57 36.58 113.10
CA LYS A 6 65.76 36.57 111.86
C LYS A 6 66.32 37.18 110.57
N VAL A 7 66.84 36.26 109.74
CA VAL A 7 66.92 36.34 108.28
C VAL A 7 65.51 36.43 107.70
N PHE A 8 65.29 37.43 106.84
CA PHE A 8 64.19 37.45 105.86
C PHE A 8 64.82 37.87 104.54
N LEU A 9 64.98 36.91 103.62
CA LEU A 9 65.36 37.16 102.24
C LEU A 9 64.40 36.33 101.40
N LEU A 10 63.39 36.96 100.80
CA LEU A 10 62.87 36.51 99.51
C LEU A 10 62.07 37.60 98.80
N ASN A 11 62.56 37.90 97.59
CA ASN A 11 61.92 38.49 96.42
C ASN A 11 60.41 38.78 96.49
N LEU A 12 60.05 40.05 96.25
CA LEU A 12 58.71 40.48 95.84
C LEU A 12 58.85 41.05 94.41
N ILE A 13 58.81 40.18 93.40
CA ILE A 13 57.64 39.93 92.54
C ILE A 13 57.17 41.21 91.85
N PHE A 14 57.64 41.39 90.61
CA PHE A 14 57.01 42.25 89.62
C PHE A 14 55.56 41.76 89.46
N SER A 15 54.61 42.63 89.79
CA SER A 15 53.19 42.43 89.57
C SER A 15 52.90 42.37 88.06
N LEU A 16 52.95 41.17 87.50
CA LEU A 16 52.26 40.82 86.26
C LEU A 16 50.78 40.66 86.63
N PHE A 17 50.03 41.76 86.60
CA PHE A 17 48.59 41.65 86.37
C PHE A 17 48.42 41.04 84.98
N PRO A 18 47.75 39.88 84.82
CA PRO A 18 47.26 39.52 83.50
C PRO A 18 46.26 40.61 83.12
N PHE A 19 46.59 41.39 82.09
CA PHE A 19 45.59 42.15 81.36
C PHE A 19 44.56 41.12 80.89
N VAL A 20 43.40 41.10 81.53
CA VAL A 20 42.24 40.44 80.96
C VAL A 20 41.83 41.33 79.79
N VAL A 21 42.30 40.98 78.60
CA VAL A 21 41.78 41.54 77.36
C VAL A 21 40.37 40.98 77.23
N PHE A 22 39.37 41.79 77.53
CA PHE A 22 38.01 41.49 77.10
C PHE A 22 38.02 41.57 75.58
N ALA A 23 37.97 40.43 74.90
CA ALA A 23 37.67 40.41 73.48
C ALA A 23 36.26 40.98 73.31
N GLN A 24 36.13 42.08 72.57
CA GLN A 24 34.83 42.57 72.15
C GLN A 24 34.23 41.53 71.22
N THR A 25 33.03 41.05 71.54
CA THR A 25 32.31 40.09 70.72
C THR A 25 31.24 40.81 69.92
N PHE A 26 31.10 40.48 68.64
CA PHE A 26 30.14 41.14 67.75
C PHE A 26 29.07 40.18 67.26
N ASN A 27 27.81 40.63 67.12
CA ASN A 27 26.73 39.80 66.58
C ASN A 27 26.13 40.46 65.33
N PHE A 28 26.30 39.80 64.18
CA PHE A 28 25.90 40.33 62.88
C PHE A 28 24.80 39.52 62.20
N VAL A 29 24.40 38.39 62.77
CA VAL A 29 23.34 37.53 62.24
C VAL A 29 22.18 37.54 63.23
N VAL A 30 20.96 37.73 62.74
CA VAL A 30 19.78 37.69 63.61
C VAL A 30 19.49 36.23 63.96
N ASP A 31 19.72 35.88 65.22
CA ASP A 31 19.43 34.58 65.81
C ASP A 31 17.95 34.18 65.56
N GLU A 32 17.69 32.89 65.37
CA GLU A 32 16.39 32.24 65.03
C GLU A 32 15.92 32.20 63.55
N ASN A 33 16.67 32.70 62.55
CA ASN A 33 16.12 32.92 61.19
C ASN A 33 16.55 31.96 60.06
N VAL A 34 17.02 30.73 60.34
CA VAL A 34 17.13 29.73 59.26
C VAL A 34 15.71 29.34 58.84
N VAL A 35 15.29 29.89 57.70
CA VAL A 35 13.94 29.71 57.14
C VAL A 35 14.07 29.27 55.69
N LEU A 36 13.32 28.24 55.32
CA LEU A 36 13.14 27.84 53.93
C LEU A 36 12.01 28.69 53.31
N SER A 37 12.12 29.03 52.02
CA SER A 37 11.05 29.72 51.29
C SER A 37 9.72 28.96 51.31
N ASN A 38 9.79 27.63 51.30
CA ASN A 38 8.66 26.75 51.49
C ASN A 38 8.97 25.87 52.73
N GLY A 39 8.12 25.96 53.76
CA GLY A 39 8.24 25.14 54.96
C GLY A 39 7.76 23.71 54.78
N ASN A 40 6.99 23.47 53.71
CA ASN A 40 6.46 22.17 53.29
C ASN A 40 7.16 21.75 51.98
N ALA A 41 8.46 21.97 51.89
CA ALA A 41 9.22 21.56 50.72
C ALA A 41 9.46 20.05 50.76
N PHE A 42 9.34 19.41 49.60
CA PHE A 42 9.62 17.99 49.42
C PHE A 42 11.02 17.77 48.85
N ALA A 43 11.48 16.53 48.89
CA ALA A 43 12.78 16.14 48.37
C ALA A 43 12.89 16.52 46.89
N GLY A 44 13.96 17.24 46.54
CA GLY A 44 14.19 17.74 45.17
C GLY A 44 13.68 19.16 44.94
N ASP A 45 12.80 19.70 45.80
CA ASP A 45 12.35 21.09 45.70
C ASP A 45 13.52 22.06 45.83
N THR A 46 13.52 23.08 44.97
CA THR A 46 14.48 24.19 45.11
C THR A 46 13.94 25.21 46.09
N VAL A 47 14.49 25.24 47.29
CA VAL A 47 14.15 26.20 48.35
C VAL A 47 15.19 27.31 48.46
N LYS A 48 14.74 28.49 48.91
CA LYS A 48 15.64 29.56 49.35
C LYS A 48 15.86 29.44 50.85
N ILE A 49 17.11 29.29 51.26
CA ILE A 49 17.52 29.32 52.66
C ILE A 49 17.85 30.78 53.00
N TYR A 50 17.06 31.40 53.85
CA TYR A 50 17.24 32.82 54.21
C TYR A 50 18.03 33.02 55.50
N THR A 51 18.71 34.15 55.57
CA THR A 51 19.16 34.78 56.81
C THR A 51 19.19 36.30 56.66
N VAL A 52 19.32 37.02 57.77
CA VAL A 52 19.46 38.48 57.79
C VAL A 52 20.76 38.86 58.47
N VAL A 53 21.60 39.58 57.74
CA VAL A 53 22.83 40.19 58.27
C VAL A 53 22.54 41.63 58.67
N VAL A 54 22.89 42.01 59.89
CA VAL A 54 22.67 43.34 60.46
C VAL A 54 24.01 43.93 60.88
N ASN A 55 24.25 45.19 60.54
CA ASN A 55 25.42 45.92 60.98
C ASN A 55 25.04 46.97 62.04
N ASN A 56 25.39 46.70 63.30
CA ASN A 56 25.14 47.62 64.41
C ASN A 56 26.42 48.24 64.99
N ASP A 57 27.60 47.91 64.45
CA ASP A 57 28.88 48.21 65.11
C ASP A 57 29.86 49.00 64.21
N PHE A 58 29.71 48.94 62.89
CA PHE A 58 30.67 49.54 61.95
C PHE A 58 30.01 50.54 61.00
N HIS A 59 30.82 51.46 60.45
CA HIS A 59 30.35 52.38 59.40
C HIS A 59 29.96 51.61 58.13
N LEU A 60 30.82 50.67 57.70
CA LEU A 60 30.52 49.66 56.68
C LEU A 60 30.99 48.28 57.16
N LEU A 61 30.18 47.25 56.89
CA LEU A 61 30.47 45.84 57.16
C LEU A 61 30.54 45.06 55.84
N SER A 62 31.62 44.30 55.65
CA SER A 62 31.75 43.30 54.58
C SER A 62 32.03 41.94 55.18
N ALA A 63 31.36 40.89 54.70
CA ALA A 63 31.48 39.54 55.24
C ALA A 63 31.00 38.48 54.23
N ASP A 64 31.41 37.24 54.41
CA ASP A 64 30.90 36.10 53.64
C ASP A 64 29.90 35.31 54.49
N VAL A 65 28.69 35.10 53.98
CA VAL A 65 27.68 34.27 54.61
C VAL A 65 27.78 32.88 54.00
N VAL A 66 28.17 31.90 54.79
CA VAL A 66 28.41 30.51 54.37
C VAL A 66 27.29 29.63 54.90
N PHE A 67 26.69 28.85 54.00
CA PHE A 67 25.58 27.95 54.29
C PHE A 67 26.11 26.51 54.32
N PHE A 68 25.63 25.75 55.28
CA PHE A 68 25.97 24.35 55.49
C PHE A 68 24.70 23.51 55.57
N ASN A 69 24.77 22.28 55.10
CA ASN A 69 23.80 21.23 55.37
C ASN A 69 24.55 20.02 55.92
N ASN A 70 24.17 19.52 57.11
CA ASN A 70 24.81 18.36 57.73
C ASN A 70 26.35 18.47 57.79
N GLN A 71 26.85 19.67 58.13
CA GLN A 71 28.27 20.04 58.20
C GLN A 71 29.01 20.20 56.86
N GLU A 72 28.38 19.90 55.73
CA GLU A 72 28.93 20.15 54.40
C GLU A 72 28.56 21.55 53.90
N GLN A 73 29.52 22.29 53.36
CA GLN A 73 29.26 23.61 52.80
C GLN A 73 28.45 23.50 51.50
N ILE A 74 27.24 24.06 51.49
CA ILE A 74 26.33 24.04 50.33
C ILE A 74 26.37 25.33 49.51
N GLY A 75 26.87 26.43 50.07
CA GLY A 75 27.02 27.67 49.32
C GLY A 75 27.57 28.84 50.14
N LEU A 76 27.86 29.94 49.44
CA LEU A 76 28.41 31.16 50.01
C LEU A 76 27.83 32.38 49.31
N VAL A 77 27.39 33.38 50.08
CA VAL A 77 26.86 34.64 49.56
C VAL A 77 27.57 35.84 50.21
N PRO A 78 28.25 36.68 49.42
CA PRO A 78 28.97 37.83 49.97
C PRO A 78 28.05 39.00 50.32
N VAL A 79 28.24 39.57 51.50
CA VAL A 79 27.73 40.89 51.90
C VAL A 79 28.88 41.89 51.83
N ARG A 80 28.68 43.00 51.13
CA ARG A 80 29.68 44.04 50.92
C ARG A 80 29.09 45.40 51.26
N ASP A 81 29.89 46.20 51.96
CA ASP A 81 29.62 47.61 52.29
C ASP A 81 28.24 47.87 52.93
N LEU A 82 27.82 47.00 53.86
CA LEU A 82 26.56 47.18 54.61
C LEU A 82 26.71 48.32 55.61
N GLY A 83 25.91 49.37 55.48
CA GLY A 83 26.01 50.58 56.32
C GLY A 83 25.62 50.36 57.79
N PHE A 84 26.05 51.30 58.65
CA PHE A 84 25.64 51.32 60.06
C PHE A 84 24.10 51.36 60.21
N GLU A 85 23.58 50.56 61.14
CA GLU A 85 22.14 50.33 61.39
C GLU A 85 21.36 49.81 60.17
N GLN A 86 22.05 49.25 59.17
CA GLN A 86 21.41 48.59 58.03
C GLN A 86 21.33 47.08 58.21
N ALA A 87 20.32 46.49 57.59
CA ALA A 87 20.14 45.05 57.48
C ALA A 87 20.08 44.65 56.00
N LYS A 88 20.62 43.48 55.67
CA LYS A 88 20.53 42.87 54.35
C LYS A 88 20.07 41.43 54.49
N GLN A 89 18.99 41.11 53.79
CA GLN A 89 18.55 39.73 53.60
C GLN A 89 19.50 39.04 52.62
N VAL A 90 19.90 37.82 52.96
CA VAL A 90 20.81 36.98 52.20
C VAL A 90 20.16 35.62 52.02
N TRP A 91 20.28 35.02 50.84
CA TRP A 91 19.71 33.71 50.57
C TRP A 91 20.54 32.88 49.61
N LEU A 92 20.42 31.57 49.76
CA LEU A 92 20.96 30.56 48.86
C LEU A 92 19.81 29.71 48.30
N GLU A 93 19.76 29.52 46.98
CA GLU A 93 18.89 28.52 46.35
C GLU A 93 19.55 27.14 46.47
N TYR A 94 18.81 26.17 46.97
CA TYR A 94 19.33 24.84 47.28
C TYR A 94 18.25 23.77 46.99
N PRO A 95 18.52 22.77 46.14
CA PRO A 95 17.66 21.61 46.00
C PRO A 95 17.76 20.77 47.28
N ILE A 96 16.68 20.72 48.05
CA ILE A 96 16.71 20.12 49.38
C ILE A 96 16.57 18.58 49.28
N PRO A 97 17.50 17.78 49.83
CA PRO A 97 17.42 16.33 49.73
C PRO A 97 16.47 15.73 50.77
N PHE A 98 16.03 14.49 50.53
CA PHE A 98 15.19 13.70 51.44
C PHE A 98 15.86 13.46 52.80
N GLY A 99 15.05 13.41 53.86
CA GLY A 99 15.43 13.04 55.22
C GLY A 99 15.78 14.23 56.10
N GLU A 100 16.44 13.97 57.24
CA GLU A 100 16.82 14.99 58.20
C GLU A 100 17.93 15.93 57.64
N GLN A 101 17.57 17.20 57.44
CA GLN A 101 18.47 18.24 56.97
C GLN A 101 18.80 19.22 58.09
N ASN A 102 20.07 19.24 58.54
CA ASN A 102 20.55 20.23 59.50
C ASN A 102 21.20 21.40 58.75
N ILE A 103 20.43 22.47 58.55
CA ILE A 103 20.90 23.67 57.86
C ILE A 103 21.53 24.61 58.87
N ALA A 104 22.81 24.93 58.68
CA ALA A 104 23.56 25.86 59.51
C ALA A 104 24.11 27.03 58.69
N ILE A 105 24.14 28.23 59.28
CA ILE A 105 24.67 29.43 58.62
C ILE A 105 25.75 30.06 59.49
N GLN A 106 26.90 30.34 58.88
CA GLN A 106 28.04 30.98 59.52
C GLN A 106 28.44 32.25 58.77
N ILE A 107 28.96 33.24 59.49
CA ILE A 107 29.57 34.42 58.90
C ILE A 107 31.10 34.30 59.02
N GLN A 108 31.80 34.46 57.91
CA GLN A 108 33.26 34.32 57.80
C GLN A 108 33.86 35.56 57.12
N ASN A 109 35.19 35.72 57.22
CA ASN A 109 35.93 36.80 56.56
C ASN A 109 35.37 38.21 56.84
N VAL A 110 35.00 38.48 58.09
CA VAL A 110 34.35 39.75 58.47
C VAL A 110 35.36 40.90 58.51
N VAL A 111 35.01 42.00 57.82
CA VAL A 111 35.77 43.25 57.77
C VAL A 111 34.84 44.41 58.10
N GLY A 112 35.13 45.12 59.19
CA GLY A 112 34.43 46.33 59.60
C GLY A 112 35.26 47.57 59.28
N SER A 113 34.62 48.66 58.82
CA SER A 113 35.27 49.95 58.61
C SER A 113 34.76 51.04 59.54
N THR A 114 35.64 51.99 59.90
CA THR A 114 35.29 53.16 60.71
C THR A 114 34.90 54.35 59.84
N ASN A 115 34.32 55.41 60.44
CA ASN A 115 33.95 56.65 59.74
C ASN A 115 35.14 57.38 59.07
N THR A 116 36.39 56.99 59.39
CA THR A 116 37.61 57.53 58.78
C THR A 116 38.17 56.65 57.67
N GLY A 117 37.51 55.54 57.33
CA GLY A 117 37.91 54.61 56.27
C GLY A 117 38.94 53.54 56.69
N GLU A 118 39.27 53.44 57.98
CA GLU A 118 40.15 52.39 58.48
C GLU A 118 39.41 51.05 58.52
N GLN A 119 39.98 50.01 57.91
CA GLN A 119 39.40 48.67 57.86
C GLN A 119 40.06 47.76 58.90
N ASN A 120 39.25 47.01 59.64
CA ASN A 120 39.68 46.02 60.61
C ASN A 120 39.08 44.66 60.27
N ALA A 121 39.94 43.67 60.02
CA ALA A 121 39.53 42.28 59.95
C ALA A 121 39.17 41.81 61.37
N ILE A 122 38.01 41.17 61.50
CA ILE A 122 37.52 40.63 62.77
C ILE A 122 37.84 39.14 62.78
N ALA A 123 38.55 38.69 63.80
CA ALA A 123 38.87 37.27 63.93
C ALA A 123 37.60 36.47 64.24
N ASN A 124 37.50 35.24 63.73
CA ASN A 124 36.30 34.41 63.87
C ASN A 124 35.91 34.19 65.35
N GLU A 125 36.88 34.14 66.26
CA GLU A 125 36.65 33.98 67.70
C GLU A 125 36.04 35.22 68.37
N GLN A 126 36.05 36.37 67.67
CA GLN A 126 35.45 37.64 68.12
C GLN A 126 34.02 37.82 67.59
N ILE A 127 33.51 36.89 66.78
CA ILE A 127 32.16 36.92 66.25
C ILE A 127 31.30 36.04 67.16
N THR A 128 30.38 36.66 67.89
CA THR A 128 29.39 36.01 68.77
C THR A 128 28.21 35.39 68.03
N ALA A 129 28.11 35.53 66.70
CA ALA A 129 27.12 34.81 65.90
C ALA A 129 27.49 33.32 65.88
N VAL A 130 27.05 32.66 66.95
CA VAL A 130 26.92 31.22 67.14
C VAL A 130 26.28 30.61 65.89
N ASP A 131 26.77 29.45 65.48
CA ASP A 131 26.18 28.58 64.46
C ASP A 131 24.64 28.58 64.56
N VAL A 132 23.96 29.37 63.72
CA VAL A 132 22.49 29.32 63.69
C VAL A 132 22.14 28.12 62.84
N SER A 133 21.66 27.06 63.50
CA SER A 133 21.26 25.82 62.85
C SER A 133 19.78 25.51 63.08
N ARG A 134 19.12 24.96 62.07
CA ARG A 134 17.77 24.42 62.18
C ARG A 134 17.68 23.08 61.45
N SER A 135 17.04 22.11 62.08
CA SER A 135 16.72 20.82 61.47
C SER A 135 15.36 20.87 60.77
N PHE A 136 15.28 20.26 59.60
CA PHE A 136 14.06 20.02 58.82
C PHE A 136 13.97 18.52 58.52
N ASP A 137 12.80 17.91 58.67
CA ASP A 137 12.52 16.55 58.17
C ASP A 137 11.82 16.70 56.83
N ILE A 138 12.48 16.29 55.75
CA ILE A 138 12.02 16.48 54.37
C ILE A 138 11.52 15.14 53.84
N ASP A 139 10.26 15.12 53.42
CA ASP A 139 9.62 13.94 52.83
C ASP A 139 9.74 13.93 51.31
N SER A 140 9.46 12.79 50.68
CA SER A 140 9.17 12.74 49.25
C SER A 140 7.69 13.05 49.00
N ASP A 141 7.37 13.46 47.78
CA ASP A 141 6.02 13.67 47.24
C ASP A 141 6.07 13.07 45.84
N THR A 142 5.79 11.77 45.73
CA THR A 142 6.03 10.97 44.53
C THR A 142 5.11 11.37 43.38
N ASP A 143 3.87 11.72 43.66
CA ASP A 143 2.85 12.07 42.68
C ASP A 143 2.66 13.60 42.48
N GLY A 144 3.23 14.42 43.36
CA GLY A 144 3.17 15.88 43.29
C GLY A 144 1.86 16.47 43.80
N ASP A 145 1.08 15.76 44.63
CA ASP A 145 -0.21 16.21 45.13
C ASP A 145 -0.09 17.18 46.35
N ASN A 146 1.14 17.38 46.83
CA ASN A 146 1.54 18.15 48.01
C ASN A 146 1.27 17.49 49.38
N ILE A 147 1.07 16.18 49.40
CA ILE A 147 1.09 15.32 50.58
C ILE A 147 2.39 14.50 50.51
N GLY A 148 3.08 14.37 51.64
CA GLY A 148 4.31 13.59 51.66
C GLY A 148 4.00 12.10 51.77
N ASN A 149 4.81 11.25 51.16
CA ASN A 149 4.63 9.79 51.16
C ASN A 149 4.43 9.15 52.56
N LYS A 150 4.90 9.79 53.64
CA LYS A 150 4.64 9.28 55.00
C LYS A 150 3.19 9.46 55.45
N GLU A 151 2.51 10.45 54.92
CA GLU A 151 1.13 10.85 55.26
C GLU A 151 0.12 10.54 54.15
N ASP A 152 0.59 10.37 52.92
CA ASP A 152 -0.23 9.91 51.81
C ASP A 152 -0.67 8.45 52.03
N VAL A 153 -1.79 8.10 51.41
CA VAL A 153 -2.36 6.76 51.41
C VAL A 153 -2.28 6.09 50.04
N ASP A 154 -1.90 6.85 49.01
CA ASP A 154 -1.81 6.44 47.61
C ASP A 154 -0.63 7.21 46.99
N ASP A 155 0.58 6.77 47.35
CA ASP A 155 1.85 7.50 47.13
C ASP A 155 2.13 7.87 45.66
N ASP A 156 1.58 7.14 44.70
CA ASP A 156 1.74 7.38 43.26
C ASP A 156 0.45 7.79 42.54
N ASN A 157 -0.66 7.87 43.28
CA ASN A 157 -1.98 8.29 42.82
C ASN A 157 -2.52 7.47 41.62
N ASP A 158 -2.17 6.19 41.53
CA ASP A 158 -2.71 5.28 40.50
C ASP A 158 -4.15 4.81 40.81
N GLY A 159 -4.60 5.01 42.06
CA GLY A 159 -5.91 4.65 42.56
C GLY A 159 -5.96 3.35 43.38
N LEU A 160 -4.83 2.68 43.59
CA LEU A 160 -4.61 1.68 44.63
C LEU A 160 -3.90 2.34 45.81
N ASN A 161 -4.46 2.19 47.01
CA ASN A 161 -3.76 2.66 48.21
C ASN A 161 -2.57 1.75 48.56
N ASP A 162 -1.57 2.29 49.25
CA ASP A 162 -0.32 1.57 49.57
C ASP A 162 -0.56 0.25 50.34
N LEU A 163 -1.60 0.21 51.18
CA LEU A 163 -2.00 -1.01 51.90
C LEU A 163 -2.48 -2.08 50.92
N LYS A 164 -3.21 -1.69 49.89
CA LYS A 164 -3.71 -2.61 48.88
C LYS A 164 -2.59 -3.07 47.97
N GLU A 165 -1.67 -2.20 47.66
CA GLU A 165 -0.48 -2.53 46.88
C GLU A 165 0.44 -3.49 47.62
N GLU A 166 0.68 -3.29 48.92
CA GLU A 166 1.41 -4.24 49.75
C GLU A 166 0.76 -5.64 49.74
N GLU A 167 -0.58 -5.72 49.72
CA GLU A 167 -1.30 -7.00 49.59
C GLU A 167 -1.12 -7.66 48.23
N LEU A 168 -1.02 -6.87 47.15
CA LEU A 168 -0.88 -7.34 45.77
C LEU A 168 0.58 -7.60 45.39
N GLY A 169 1.53 -7.05 46.16
CA GLY A 169 2.96 -7.10 45.87
C GLY A 169 3.41 -6.07 44.84
N THR A 170 2.58 -5.05 44.58
CA THR A 170 2.93 -3.92 43.72
C THR A 170 3.78 -2.88 44.46
N ASN A 171 4.29 -1.89 43.73
CA ASN A 171 5.18 -0.87 44.26
C ASN A 171 4.44 0.46 44.45
N PRO A 172 4.18 0.89 45.71
CA PRO A 172 3.43 2.13 46.01
C PRO A 172 3.99 3.44 45.44
N LEU A 173 5.20 3.39 44.90
CA LEU A 173 5.86 4.56 44.35
C LEU A 173 5.85 4.55 42.81
N SER A 174 5.11 3.64 42.19
CA SER A 174 5.16 3.37 40.76
C SER A 174 3.81 2.89 40.25
N THR A 175 3.14 3.79 39.53
CA THR A 175 1.80 3.54 38.97
C THR A 175 1.70 2.31 38.07
N ASP A 176 2.83 1.77 37.63
CA ASP A 176 3.00 0.61 36.75
C ASP A 176 4.19 -0.19 37.30
N THR A 177 3.89 -1.26 38.03
CA THR A 177 4.91 -2.01 38.79
C THR A 177 5.78 -2.86 37.88
N ASP A 178 5.22 -3.49 36.86
CA ASP A 178 5.94 -4.41 35.99
C ASP A 178 6.46 -3.76 34.70
N GLY A 179 5.99 -2.56 34.35
CA GLY A 179 6.48 -1.78 33.24
C GLY A 179 5.91 -2.20 31.87
N ASP A 180 4.75 -2.86 31.84
CA ASP A 180 4.05 -3.21 30.60
C ASP A 180 3.27 -2.03 29.99
N GLY A 181 3.02 -0.99 30.79
CA GLY A 181 2.36 0.25 30.42
C GLY A 181 0.85 0.28 30.69
N LEU A 182 0.27 -0.71 31.37
CA LEU A 182 -0.94 -0.60 32.16
C LEU A 182 -0.59 -0.11 33.57
N SER A 183 -1.59 0.39 34.30
CA SER A 183 -1.36 0.76 35.70
C SER A 183 -1.85 -0.35 36.59
N ASP A 184 -1.24 -0.51 37.76
CA ASP A 184 -1.57 -1.59 38.69
C ASP A 184 -3.07 -1.60 38.99
N LYS A 185 -3.66 -0.42 39.18
CA LYS A 185 -5.11 -0.26 39.35
C LYS A 185 -5.94 -0.79 38.19
N LYS A 186 -5.53 -0.54 36.95
CA LYS A 186 -6.26 -0.96 35.73
C LYS A 186 -6.18 -2.46 35.55
N GLU A 187 -5.03 -3.04 35.83
CA GLU A 187 -4.85 -4.49 35.75
C GLU A 187 -5.73 -5.20 36.77
N VAL A 188 -5.75 -4.72 38.02
CA VAL A 188 -6.63 -5.25 39.07
C VAL A 188 -8.11 -5.16 38.66
N ASP A 189 -8.55 -4.04 38.08
CA ASP A 189 -9.94 -3.88 37.61
C ASP A 189 -10.29 -4.80 36.44
N SER A 190 -9.32 -5.08 35.57
CA SER A 190 -9.46 -5.97 34.41
C SER A 190 -9.22 -7.45 34.76
N GLY A 191 -8.85 -7.78 36.00
CA GLY A 191 -8.59 -9.15 36.45
C GLY A 191 -7.23 -9.70 36.01
N LEU A 192 -6.30 -8.80 35.69
CA LEU A 192 -4.92 -9.07 35.27
C LEU A 192 -3.97 -9.11 36.46
N ASN A 193 -2.69 -9.37 36.19
CA ASN A 193 -1.67 -9.55 37.20
C ASN A 193 -0.67 -8.37 37.21
N PRO A 194 -0.80 -7.42 38.16
CA PRO A 194 -0.04 -6.16 38.17
C PRO A 194 1.45 -6.29 38.52
N ILE A 195 1.97 -7.51 38.57
CA ILE A 195 3.40 -7.79 38.81
C ILE A 195 4.01 -8.64 37.70
N ARG A 196 3.29 -8.82 36.60
CA ARG A 196 3.67 -9.63 35.46
C ARG A 196 3.21 -8.94 34.18
N GLU A 197 4.19 -8.51 33.40
CA GLU A 197 3.93 -7.85 32.10
C GLU A 197 3.06 -8.66 31.11
N ASP A 198 2.88 -9.95 31.37
CA ASP A 198 2.12 -10.93 30.59
C ASP A 198 1.44 -11.88 31.61
N THR A 199 0.13 -11.70 31.78
CA THR A 199 -0.70 -12.35 32.79
C THR A 199 -0.80 -13.86 32.57
N ASP A 200 -1.05 -14.28 31.34
CA ASP A 200 -1.33 -15.68 31.01
C ASP A 200 -0.10 -16.46 30.50
N GLY A 201 0.96 -15.75 30.14
CA GLY A 201 2.28 -16.29 29.80
C GLY A 201 2.43 -16.75 28.36
N ASP A 202 1.68 -16.19 27.41
CA ASP A 202 1.77 -16.56 25.99
C ASP A 202 2.84 -15.79 25.19
N GLY A 203 3.41 -14.74 25.78
CA GLY A 203 4.44 -13.90 25.20
C GLY A 203 3.96 -12.53 24.70
N HIS A 204 2.66 -12.24 24.78
CA HIS A 204 2.09 -10.93 24.51
C HIS A 204 1.87 -10.18 25.83
N LYS A 205 2.19 -8.88 25.84
CA LYS A 205 2.02 -8.07 27.05
C LYS A 205 0.56 -7.69 27.23
N ASP A 206 0.09 -7.63 28.46
CA ASP A 206 -1.32 -7.37 28.79
C ASP A 206 -1.87 -6.11 28.11
N LYS A 207 -1.06 -5.05 27.99
CA LYS A 207 -1.44 -3.83 27.29
C LYS A 207 -1.82 -3.99 25.81
N VAL A 208 -1.17 -4.90 25.11
CA VAL A 208 -1.31 -5.09 23.64
C VAL A 208 -2.06 -6.36 23.28
N ASP A 209 -2.28 -7.23 24.25
CA ASP A 209 -3.03 -8.46 24.14
C ASP A 209 -4.54 -8.16 24.24
N LEU A 210 -5.31 -8.59 23.23
CA LEU A 210 -6.78 -8.44 23.23
C LEU A 210 -7.47 -9.49 24.11
N PHE A 211 -6.80 -10.60 24.43
CA PHE A 211 -7.27 -11.65 25.32
C PHE A 211 -6.23 -11.99 26.42
N PRO A 212 -5.86 -11.04 27.29
CA PRO A 212 -4.76 -11.12 28.26
C PRO A 212 -4.95 -12.15 29.41
N THR A 213 -5.96 -13.01 29.30
CA THR A 213 -6.24 -14.10 30.25
C THR A 213 -6.39 -15.45 29.56
N ASN A 214 -6.22 -15.50 28.24
CA ASN A 214 -6.34 -16.68 27.42
C ASN A 214 -5.08 -16.87 26.58
N ALA A 215 -4.14 -17.65 27.10
CA ALA A 215 -2.82 -17.90 26.50
C ALA A 215 -2.78 -18.61 25.12
N LYS A 216 -3.93 -18.68 24.44
CA LYS A 216 -4.08 -19.18 23.08
C LYS A 216 -4.55 -18.11 22.11
N GLU A 217 -4.94 -16.93 22.59
CA GLU A 217 -5.50 -15.86 21.78
C GLU A 217 -4.83 -14.56 22.19
N TRP A 218 -4.42 -13.74 21.23
CA TRP A 218 -3.79 -12.43 21.51
C TRP A 218 -4.26 -11.32 20.56
N ALA A 219 -4.92 -11.68 19.46
CA ALA A 219 -5.38 -10.79 18.40
C ALA A 219 -6.80 -11.20 17.95
N ASP A 220 -7.53 -10.22 17.42
CA ASP A 220 -8.94 -10.24 16.99
C ASP A 220 -9.05 -9.15 15.91
N VAL A 221 -8.73 -9.54 14.67
CA VAL A 221 -8.58 -8.60 13.54
C VAL A 221 -9.89 -7.88 13.22
N ASP A 222 -10.99 -8.61 13.22
CA ASP A 222 -12.32 -8.11 12.87
C ASP A 222 -13.10 -7.51 14.06
N ASN A 223 -12.60 -7.66 15.28
CA ASN A 223 -13.18 -7.20 16.55
C ASN A 223 -14.52 -7.87 16.90
N ASP A 224 -14.70 -9.13 16.51
CA ASP A 224 -15.92 -9.89 16.80
C ASP A 224 -15.91 -10.58 18.20
N ASN A 225 -14.78 -10.48 18.93
CA ASN A 225 -14.46 -11.09 20.22
C ASN A 225 -14.15 -12.59 20.19
N ILE A 226 -13.92 -13.17 19.02
CA ILE A 226 -13.26 -14.44 18.81
C ILE A 226 -11.81 -14.12 18.43
N GLY A 227 -10.85 -14.84 19.01
CA GLY A 227 -9.45 -14.58 18.70
C GLY A 227 -9.01 -15.30 17.42
N ASP A 228 -8.08 -14.72 16.68
CA ASP A 228 -7.61 -15.18 15.37
C ASP A 228 -7.15 -16.67 15.38
N ASN A 229 -6.65 -17.22 16.49
CA ASN A 229 -6.26 -18.64 16.49
C ASN A 229 -7.44 -19.61 16.55
N SER A 230 -8.63 -19.08 16.85
CA SER A 230 -9.86 -19.84 17.07
C SER A 230 -10.99 -19.43 16.13
N ASP A 231 -10.90 -18.25 15.51
CA ASP A 231 -11.73 -17.89 14.37
C ASP A 231 -11.33 -18.73 13.15
N THR A 232 -12.17 -18.72 12.13
CA THR A 232 -11.99 -19.43 10.88
C THR A 232 -12.10 -18.51 9.68
N ASP A 233 -12.34 -17.21 9.91
CA ASP A 233 -12.55 -16.11 8.97
C ASP A 233 -12.07 -14.84 9.70
N ASP A 234 -10.76 -14.76 9.95
CA ASP A 234 -10.13 -13.81 10.88
C ASP A 234 -10.43 -12.34 10.54
N ASP A 235 -10.69 -12.02 9.28
CA ASP A 235 -10.95 -10.66 8.79
C ASP A 235 -12.42 -10.41 8.38
N ASN A 236 -13.25 -11.46 8.43
CA ASN A 236 -14.68 -11.44 8.17
C ASN A 236 -15.07 -10.95 6.76
N ASP A 237 -14.23 -11.21 5.74
CA ASP A 237 -14.52 -10.91 4.34
C ASP A 237 -15.48 -11.94 3.68
N GLY A 238 -15.68 -13.08 4.36
CA GLY A 238 -16.55 -14.17 3.94
C GLY A 238 -15.83 -15.35 3.30
N LEU A 239 -14.49 -15.33 3.22
CA LEU A 239 -13.63 -16.48 2.98
C LEU A 239 -13.05 -17.00 4.29
N SER A 240 -13.03 -18.32 4.44
CA SER A 240 -12.31 -18.89 5.58
C SER A 240 -10.79 -18.86 5.36
N ASP A 241 -9.98 -18.80 6.43
CA ASP A 241 -8.50 -18.81 6.32
C ASP A 241 -7.97 -20.02 5.54
N GLU A 242 -8.71 -21.14 5.55
CA GLU A 242 -8.41 -22.31 4.74
C GLU A 242 -8.60 -22.06 3.25
N GLU A 243 -9.69 -21.39 2.88
CA GLU A 243 -9.99 -21.00 1.50
C GLU A 243 -9.01 -19.96 1.00
N GLU A 244 -8.71 -18.96 1.80
CA GLU A 244 -7.76 -17.90 1.49
C GLU A 244 -6.37 -18.43 1.26
N ARG A 245 -5.90 -19.32 2.14
CA ARG A 245 -4.61 -20.02 1.95
C ARG A 245 -4.53 -20.80 0.64
N VAL A 246 -5.65 -21.27 0.11
CA VAL A 246 -5.71 -21.95 -1.19
C VAL A 246 -5.81 -20.93 -2.33
N PHE A 247 -6.53 -19.83 -2.13
CA PHE A 247 -6.74 -18.77 -3.12
C PHE A 247 -5.50 -17.88 -3.30
N GLY A 248 -4.69 -17.73 -2.24
CA GLY A 248 -3.50 -16.90 -2.20
C GLY A 248 -3.69 -15.56 -1.49
N SER A 249 -4.85 -15.29 -0.87
CA SER A 249 -5.09 -14.11 -0.06
C SER A 249 -4.47 -14.21 1.35
N ASP A 250 -4.43 -13.08 2.07
CA ASP A 250 -3.97 -12.91 3.44
C ASP A 250 -5.16 -12.95 4.42
N PRO A 251 -5.30 -13.98 5.28
CA PRO A 251 -6.45 -14.14 6.18
C PRO A 251 -6.74 -13.02 7.16
N LEU A 252 -5.80 -12.07 7.31
CA LEU A 252 -5.92 -10.97 8.25
C LEU A 252 -6.32 -9.66 7.55
N VAL A 253 -6.60 -9.68 6.24
CA VAL A 253 -6.80 -8.50 5.42
C VAL A 253 -7.91 -8.74 4.38
N PRO A 254 -9.10 -8.09 4.51
CA PRO A 254 -10.26 -8.40 3.66
C PRO A 254 -10.11 -8.12 2.15
N ASP A 255 -9.00 -7.49 1.76
CA ASP A 255 -8.64 -7.01 0.43
C ASP A 255 -7.12 -7.01 0.39
N THR A 256 -6.56 -8.15 -0.04
CA THR A 256 -5.15 -8.49 0.15
C THR A 256 -4.21 -7.53 -0.60
N ASP A 257 -4.60 -7.06 -1.79
CA ASP A 257 -3.78 -6.13 -2.58
C ASP A 257 -4.18 -4.65 -2.46
N GLY A 258 -5.36 -4.37 -1.93
CA GLY A 258 -5.83 -3.04 -1.59
C GLY A 258 -6.39 -2.24 -2.77
N ASP A 259 -6.89 -2.88 -3.84
CA ASP A 259 -7.52 -2.21 -4.98
C ASP A 259 -8.98 -1.79 -4.69
N GLY A 260 -9.57 -2.33 -3.63
CA GLY A 260 -10.93 -2.08 -3.19
C GLY A 260 -11.97 -3.12 -3.65
N VAL A 261 -11.55 -4.29 -4.11
CA VAL A 261 -12.34 -5.53 -4.23
C VAL A 261 -11.96 -6.46 -3.09
N THR A 262 -12.92 -7.09 -2.40
CA THR A 262 -12.58 -8.03 -1.31
C THR A 262 -12.13 -9.36 -1.88
N ASP A 263 -11.30 -10.12 -1.16
CA ASP A 263 -10.75 -11.39 -1.66
C ASP A 263 -11.88 -12.39 -2.00
N ASN A 264 -12.97 -12.38 -1.23
CA ASN A 264 -14.19 -13.12 -1.57
C ASN A 264 -14.82 -12.69 -2.92
N ASP A 265 -14.92 -11.38 -3.18
CA ASP A 265 -15.49 -10.85 -4.42
C ASP A 265 -14.56 -11.15 -5.61
N GLU A 266 -13.25 -11.10 -5.42
CA GLU A 266 -12.27 -11.50 -6.43
C GLU A 266 -12.40 -12.98 -6.80
N LYS A 267 -12.54 -13.86 -5.80
CA LYS A 267 -12.80 -15.29 -6.02
C LYS A 267 -14.08 -15.53 -6.81
N ILE A 268 -15.11 -14.69 -6.62
CA ILE A 268 -16.37 -14.75 -7.35
C ILE A 268 -16.21 -14.30 -8.81
N HIS A 269 -15.44 -13.23 -9.04
CA HIS A 269 -15.22 -12.65 -10.37
C HIS A 269 -14.04 -13.27 -11.13
N GLY A 270 -13.27 -14.14 -10.48
CA GLY A 270 -12.18 -14.88 -11.11
C GLY A 270 -10.88 -14.07 -11.25
N SER A 271 -10.70 -13.03 -10.44
CA SER A 271 -9.47 -12.25 -10.36
C SER A 271 -8.50 -12.84 -9.31
N ASN A 272 -7.35 -12.19 -9.12
CA ASN A 272 -6.23 -12.65 -8.32
C ASN A 272 -5.96 -11.68 -7.16
N PRO A 273 -6.07 -12.14 -5.91
CA PRO A 273 -6.04 -11.29 -4.71
C PRO A 273 -4.70 -10.66 -4.37
N GLN A 274 -3.69 -10.90 -5.21
CA GLN A 274 -2.36 -10.34 -5.05
C GLN A 274 -2.06 -9.25 -6.09
N LYS A 275 -3.03 -8.88 -6.90
CA LYS A 275 -2.87 -8.01 -8.06
C LYS A 275 -4.10 -7.15 -8.30
N SER A 276 -3.92 -5.86 -8.10
CA SER A 276 -4.92 -4.83 -8.40
C SER A 276 -5.31 -4.69 -9.90
N ASP A 277 -4.67 -5.46 -10.77
CA ASP A 277 -4.86 -5.60 -12.21
C ASP A 277 -4.39 -7.02 -12.55
N SER A 278 -5.34 -7.93 -12.55
CA SER A 278 -5.13 -9.37 -12.49
C SER A 278 -4.57 -9.94 -13.79
N ASP A 279 -5.12 -9.48 -14.91
CA ASP A 279 -4.73 -9.91 -16.24
C ASP A 279 -3.63 -9.06 -16.89
N GLU A 280 -3.32 -7.88 -16.32
CA GLU A 280 -2.31 -6.93 -16.78
C GLU A 280 -2.65 -6.28 -18.14
N ASP A 281 -3.92 -5.97 -18.40
CA ASP A 281 -4.37 -5.19 -19.57
C ASP A 281 -4.30 -3.67 -19.36
N GLY A 282 -4.20 -3.22 -18.10
CA GLY A 282 -4.11 -1.81 -17.69
C GLY A 282 -5.40 -1.20 -17.15
N ILE A 283 -6.46 -1.99 -16.99
CA ILE A 283 -7.66 -1.68 -16.21
C ILE A 283 -7.54 -2.42 -14.86
N SER A 284 -7.92 -1.78 -13.75
CA SER A 284 -7.91 -2.48 -12.45
C SER A 284 -9.14 -3.37 -12.30
N ASP A 285 -9.02 -4.46 -11.55
CA ASP A 285 -10.09 -5.45 -11.34
C ASP A 285 -11.39 -4.79 -10.87
N LYS A 286 -11.27 -3.84 -9.93
CA LYS A 286 -12.40 -3.02 -9.49
C LYS A 286 -13.14 -2.29 -10.62
N GLU A 287 -12.38 -1.66 -11.52
CA GLU A 287 -12.94 -0.87 -12.62
C GLU A 287 -13.60 -1.78 -13.65
N GLU A 288 -13.04 -2.96 -13.90
CA GLU A 288 -13.63 -3.98 -14.75
C GLU A 288 -14.96 -4.49 -14.20
N ILE A 289 -15.00 -4.85 -12.91
CA ILE A 289 -16.23 -5.28 -12.23
C ILE A 289 -17.30 -4.19 -12.27
N GLU A 290 -16.93 -2.92 -12.08
CA GLU A 290 -17.85 -1.78 -12.17
C GLU A 290 -18.41 -1.58 -13.59
N LYS A 291 -17.62 -1.90 -14.62
CA LYS A 291 -18.03 -1.84 -16.04
C LYS A 291 -18.72 -3.13 -16.53
N GLY A 292 -18.62 -4.23 -15.78
CA GLY A 292 -19.12 -5.54 -16.16
C GLY A 292 -18.19 -6.32 -17.10
N LEU A 293 -16.92 -5.93 -17.17
CA LEU A 293 -15.83 -6.63 -17.85
C LEU A 293 -15.30 -7.79 -16.98
N HIS A 294 -14.40 -8.60 -17.51
CA HIS A 294 -13.90 -9.79 -16.84
C HIS A 294 -12.47 -9.61 -16.31
N PRO A 295 -12.26 -9.40 -15.00
CA PRO A 295 -10.94 -9.01 -14.43
C PRO A 295 -9.81 -10.03 -14.56
N GLY A 296 -10.15 -11.28 -14.88
CA GLY A 296 -9.16 -12.32 -15.15
C GLY A 296 -8.82 -12.52 -16.63
N GLU A 297 -9.41 -11.77 -17.56
CA GLU A 297 -9.32 -11.99 -19.01
C GLU A 297 -9.20 -10.67 -19.78
N LYS A 298 -8.06 -10.47 -20.45
CA LYS A 298 -7.76 -9.24 -21.20
C LYS A 298 -8.75 -8.84 -22.29
N ASP A 299 -9.53 -9.81 -22.76
CA ASP A 299 -10.40 -9.73 -23.93
C ASP A 299 -11.72 -10.40 -23.52
N SER A 300 -12.65 -9.58 -23.05
CA SER A 300 -13.89 -9.98 -22.40
C SER A 300 -14.87 -10.65 -23.36
N ASP A 301 -14.89 -10.26 -24.64
CA ASP A 301 -15.81 -10.79 -25.66
C ASP A 301 -15.19 -11.79 -26.65
N LYS A 302 -13.85 -11.92 -26.62
CA LYS A 302 -13.03 -12.93 -27.30
C LYS A 302 -12.91 -12.71 -28.79
N ASP A 303 -12.87 -11.46 -29.20
CA ASP A 303 -12.76 -11.04 -30.59
C ASP A 303 -11.31 -10.87 -31.07
N GLY A 304 -10.36 -10.88 -30.13
CA GLY A 304 -8.93 -10.72 -30.37
C GLY A 304 -8.35 -9.34 -30.02
N LEU A 305 -9.14 -8.43 -29.47
CA LEU A 305 -8.71 -7.11 -29.00
C LEU A 305 -8.79 -7.03 -27.46
N ASP A 306 -7.79 -6.40 -26.83
CA ASP A 306 -7.79 -6.24 -25.37
C ASP A 306 -8.79 -5.14 -24.96
N ASP A 307 -9.53 -5.31 -23.85
CA ASP A 307 -10.59 -4.40 -23.37
C ASP A 307 -10.09 -2.94 -23.23
N ASN A 308 -8.88 -2.75 -22.72
CA ASN A 308 -8.29 -1.41 -22.61
C ASN A 308 -8.06 -0.75 -23.98
N ILE A 309 -7.70 -1.53 -25.00
CA ILE A 309 -7.51 -1.03 -26.37
C ILE A 309 -8.85 -0.64 -26.97
N GLU A 310 -9.86 -1.48 -26.79
CA GLU A 310 -11.23 -1.22 -27.24
C GLU A 310 -11.78 0.08 -26.67
N ILE A 311 -11.59 0.32 -25.37
CA ILE A 311 -11.96 1.58 -24.71
C ILE A 311 -11.18 2.77 -25.31
N GLU A 312 -9.91 2.59 -25.67
CA GLU A 312 -9.10 3.64 -26.31
C GLU A 312 -9.60 3.99 -27.72
N ILE A 313 -9.97 2.98 -28.52
CA ILE A 313 -10.45 3.19 -29.90
C ILE A 313 -11.96 3.49 -29.99
N GLY A 314 -12.71 3.21 -28.92
CA GLY A 314 -14.13 3.53 -28.79
C GLY A 314 -15.09 2.41 -29.17
N THR A 315 -14.62 1.17 -29.30
CA THR A 315 -15.45 -0.03 -29.44
C THR A 315 -16.03 -0.46 -28.09
N ASP A 316 -16.95 -1.45 -28.10
CA ASP A 316 -17.60 -1.97 -26.89
C ASP A 316 -16.97 -3.32 -26.50
N PRO A 317 -16.20 -3.41 -25.38
CA PRO A 317 -15.49 -4.62 -24.99
C PRO A 317 -16.34 -5.86 -24.65
N LEU A 318 -17.65 -5.71 -24.74
CA LEU A 318 -18.62 -6.79 -24.54
C LEU A 318 -19.33 -7.18 -25.85
N ASN A 319 -18.88 -6.64 -26.98
CA ASN A 319 -19.50 -6.81 -28.28
C ASN A 319 -18.43 -6.98 -29.38
N PRO A 320 -18.23 -8.21 -29.90
CA PRO A 320 -17.08 -8.57 -30.72
C PRO A 320 -17.11 -8.02 -32.16
N ASP A 321 -18.07 -7.14 -32.47
CA ASP A 321 -18.35 -6.60 -33.82
C ASP A 321 -19.22 -5.34 -33.62
N SER A 322 -18.55 -4.21 -33.43
CA SER A 322 -19.13 -2.94 -33.00
C SER A 322 -20.05 -2.30 -34.04
N ASP A 323 -19.74 -2.47 -35.33
CA ASP A 323 -20.49 -1.86 -36.42
C ASP A 323 -21.46 -2.82 -37.14
N GLN A 324 -21.35 -4.12 -36.87
CA GLN A 324 -22.19 -5.21 -37.39
C GLN A 324 -22.03 -5.45 -38.90
N ASP A 325 -20.83 -5.27 -39.43
CA ASP A 325 -20.51 -5.55 -40.83
C ASP A 325 -20.15 -7.04 -41.08
N GLY A 326 -19.73 -7.76 -40.03
CA GLY A 326 -19.36 -9.18 -40.05
C GLY A 326 -17.88 -9.48 -39.80
N LEU A 327 -17.01 -8.47 -39.78
CA LEU A 327 -15.68 -8.55 -39.20
C LEU A 327 -15.74 -8.28 -37.69
N THR A 328 -14.76 -8.79 -36.95
CA THR A 328 -14.65 -8.47 -35.53
C THR A 328 -13.76 -7.25 -35.34
N ASP A 329 -13.95 -6.50 -34.25
CA ASP A 329 -13.18 -5.28 -33.99
C ASP A 329 -11.67 -5.60 -33.93
N GLY A 330 -11.31 -6.72 -33.29
CA GLY A 330 -9.95 -7.25 -33.28
C GLY A 330 -9.42 -7.63 -34.67
N LYS A 331 -10.28 -8.13 -35.57
CA LYS A 331 -9.87 -8.45 -36.95
C LYS A 331 -9.63 -7.20 -37.77
N GLU A 332 -10.52 -6.23 -37.64
CA GLU A 332 -10.44 -4.93 -38.30
C GLU A 332 -9.19 -4.16 -37.86
N TYR A 333 -8.91 -4.16 -36.56
CA TYR A 333 -7.68 -3.61 -36.00
C TYR A 333 -6.43 -4.29 -36.60
N GLU A 334 -6.45 -5.61 -36.84
CA GLU A 334 -5.34 -6.34 -37.46
C GLU A 334 -5.12 -5.92 -38.92
N ILE A 335 -6.19 -5.75 -39.71
CA ILE A 335 -6.11 -5.42 -41.14
C ILE A 335 -6.05 -3.92 -41.43
N GLY A 336 -6.29 -3.07 -40.41
CA GLY A 336 -6.19 -1.62 -40.49
C GLY A 336 -7.45 -0.92 -40.98
N THR A 337 -8.61 -1.57 -40.86
CA THR A 337 -9.94 -0.95 -41.05
C THR A 337 -10.41 -0.26 -39.77
N ASP A 338 -11.51 0.49 -39.84
CA ASP A 338 -12.12 1.21 -38.71
C ASP A 338 -13.27 0.39 -38.10
N PRO A 339 -13.11 -0.20 -36.89
CA PRO A 339 -14.12 -1.04 -36.24
C PRO A 339 -15.49 -0.40 -35.96
N LEU A 340 -15.62 0.90 -36.21
CA LEU A 340 -16.85 1.66 -36.03
C LEU A 340 -17.51 2.01 -37.37
N SER A 341 -17.01 1.49 -38.48
CA SER A 341 -17.41 1.85 -39.84
C SER A 341 -17.48 0.64 -40.76
N VAL A 342 -18.72 0.26 -41.09
CA VAL A 342 -19.02 -0.89 -41.97
C VAL A 342 -18.44 -0.82 -43.39
N ASP A 343 -17.73 0.26 -43.73
CA ASP A 343 -17.14 0.61 -45.03
C ASP A 343 -16.08 1.69 -44.73
N THR A 344 -14.84 1.27 -44.52
CA THR A 344 -13.75 2.11 -44.00
C THR A 344 -13.34 3.22 -44.98
N ASP A 345 -13.28 2.91 -46.27
CA ASP A 345 -12.83 3.85 -47.28
C ASP A 345 -13.96 4.58 -48.01
N THR A 346 -15.20 4.19 -47.74
CA THR A 346 -16.45 4.81 -48.18
C THR A 346 -16.75 4.68 -49.68
N ASP A 347 -16.30 3.59 -50.30
CA ASP A 347 -16.54 3.32 -51.71
C ASP A 347 -17.85 2.55 -52.01
N GLY A 348 -18.48 2.01 -50.96
CA GLY A 348 -19.78 1.37 -50.98
C GLY A 348 -19.76 -0.16 -50.91
N VAL A 349 -18.59 -0.80 -50.75
CA VAL A 349 -18.45 -2.20 -50.36
C VAL A 349 -18.12 -2.28 -48.86
N TYR A 350 -18.65 -3.27 -48.14
CA TYR A 350 -18.33 -3.41 -46.72
C TYR A 350 -17.00 -4.11 -46.54
N ASP A 351 -16.31 -3.84 -45.44
CA ASP A 351 -14.94 -4.29 -45.23
C ASP A 351 -14.83 -5.82 -45.26
N GLU A 352 -15.82 -6.57 -44.77
CA GLU A 352 -15.86 -8.05 -44.87
C GLU A 352 -15.83 -8.59 -46.32
N GLN A 353 -16.34 -7.82 -47.28
CA GLN A 353 -16.48 -8.23 -48.68
C GLN A 353 -15.52 -7.51 -49.62
N ASP A 354 -14.73 -6.58 -49.11
CA ASP A 354 -13.78 -5.81 -49.87
C ASP A 354 -12.39 -6.45 -49.80
N MET A 355 -11.78 -6.70 -50.97
CA MET A 355 -10.40 -7.20 -51.04
C MET A 355 -9.37 -6.13 -50.69
N PHE A 356 -9.73 -4.85 -50.81
CA PHE A 356 -8.91 -3.69 -50.51
C PHE A 356 -9.68 -2.65 -49.66
N PRO A 357 -10.09 -2.98 -48.43
CA PRO A 357 -11.02 -2.20 -47.60
C PRO A 357 -10.48 -0.83 -47.12
N THR A 358 -9.31 -0.41 -47.59
CA THR A 358 -8.70 0.89 -47.25
C THR A 358 -8.37 1.72 -48.50
N ASN A 359 -8.75 1.23 -49.68
CA ASN A 359 -8.47 1.84 -50.96
C ASN A 359 -9.78 2.06 -51.75
N PRO A 360 -10.35 3.28 -51.73
CA PRO A 360 -11.69 3.54 -52.26
C PRO A 360 -11.78 3.54 -53.79
N GLU A 361 -10.70 3.14 -54.46
CA GLU A 361 -10.62 2.98 -55.91
C GLU A 361 -10.43 1.51 -56.30
N GLU A 362 -10.42 0.55 -55.36
CA GLU A 362 -10.28 -0.88 -55.63
C GLU A 362 -11.13 -1.72 -54.68
N THR A 363 -11.87 -2.70 -55.22
CA THR A 363 -12.74 -3.57 -54.40
C THR A 363 -12.57 -5.06 -54.70
N VAL A 364 -12.00 -5.38 -55.85
CA VAL A 364 -11.93 -6.74 -56.39
C VAL A 364 -10.49 -7.05 -56.77
N ASP A 365 -10.09 -8.28 -56.45
CA ASP A 365 -8.84 -8.91 -56.85
C ASP A 365 -9.25 -10.26 -57.46
N THR A 366 -9.42 -10.32 -58.77
CA THR A 366 -10.01 -11.49 -59.45
C THR A 366 -9.09 -12.72 -59.34
N ASP A 367 -7.77 -12.54 -59.41
CA ASP A 367 -6.79 -13.62 -59.41
C ASP A 367 -6.11 -13.85 -58.04
N LEU A 368 -6.37 -12.97 -57.07
CA LEU A 368 -5.84 -12.98 -55.70
C LEU A 368 -4.32 -12.81 -55.64
N ASP A 369 -3.73 -12.07 -56.58
CA ASP A 369 -2.29 -11.78 -56.58
C ASP A 369 -1.89 -10.58 -55.70
N GLY A 370 -2.88 -9.84 -55.20
CA GLY A 370 -2.74 -8.67 -54.34
C GLY A 370 -2.71 -7.33 -55.07
N VAL A 371 -2.95 -7.30 -56.38
CA VAL A 371 -3.18 -6.09 -57.19
C VAL A 371 -4.66 -6.01 -57.56
N GLY A 372 -5.31 -4.87 -57.31
CA GLY A 372 -6.72 -4.70 -57.62
C GLY A 372 -6.97 -4.51 -59.12
N ASN A 373 -8.14 -4.92 -59.59
CA ASN A 373 -8.48 -4.92 -61.01
C ASN A 373 -8.41 -3.54 -61.73
N ASN A 374 -8.47 -2.41 -61.01
CA ASN A 374 -8.29 -1.10 -61.66
C ASN A 374 -6.81 -0.74 -61.91
N GLU A 375 -5.87 -1.32 -61.16
CA GLU A 375 -4.41 -1.20 -61.34
C GLU A 375 -3.80 -2.39 -62.10
N ASP A 376 -4.37 -3.59 -61.95
CA ASP A 376 -3.94 -4.78 -62.66
C ASP A 376 -4.18 -4.62 -64.17
N THR A 377 -3.32 -5.26 -64.94
CA THR A 377 -3.37 -5.27 -66.41
C THR A 377 -3.66 -6.64 -66.98
N ASP A 378 -3.85 -7.65 -66.13
CA ASP A 378 -4.08 -9.06 -66.45
C ASP A 378 -4.98 -9.67 -65.34
N ASP A 379 -6.20 -9.13 -65.20
CA ASP A 379 -7.12 -9.33 -64.06
C ASP A 379 -7.35 -10.80 -63.65
N ASP A 380 -7.22 -11.76 -64.56
CA ASP A 380 -7.45 -13.19 -64.31
C ASP A 380 -6.16 -14.05 -64.37
N ASN A 381 -5.01 -13.41 -64.58
CA ASN A 381 -3.68 -14.00 -64.72
C ASN A 381 -3.57 -15.09 -65.79
N ASP A 382 -4.36 -15.00 -66.87
CA ASP A 382 -4.32 -15.96 -67.97
C ASP A 382 -3.16 -15.68 -68.96
N THR A 383 -2.39 -14.61 -68.72
CA THR A 383 -1.26 -14.09 -69.51
C THR A 383 -1.63 -13.20 -70.70
N ILE A 384 -2.91 -12.92 -70.91
CA ILE A 384 -3.41 -11.98 -71.91
C ILE A 384 -3.92 -10.73 -71.18
N SER A 385 -3.21 -9.61 -71.36
CA SER A 385 -3.65 -8.35 -70.72
C SER A 385 -5.07 -7.92 -71.11
N ASP A 386 -5.81 -7.24 -70.23
CA ASP A 386 -7.18 -6.77 -70.49
C ASP A 386 -7.28 -5.89 -71.74
N THR A 387 -6.20 -5.17 -72.06
CA THR A 387 -6.16 -4.36 -73.29
C THR A 387 -6.16 -5.20 -74.57
N ASP A 388 -5.50 -6.37 -74.54
CA ASP A 388 -5.44 -7.33 -75.64
C ASP A 388 -6.71 -8.18 -75.70
N GLU A 389 -7.32 -8.50 -74.55
CA GLU A 389 -8.60 -9.20 -74.46
C GLU A 389 -9.75 -8.36 -74.97
N LYS A 390 -9.82 -7.09 -74.58
CA LYS A 390 -10.79 -6.14 -75.13
C LYS A 390 -10.70 -6.00 -76.64
N ILE A 391 -9.50 -6.19 -77.22
CA ILE A 391 -9.30 -6.22 -78.67
C ILE A 391 -9.78 -7.55 -79.27
N SER A 392 -9.57 -8.65 -78.56
CA SER A 392 -9.89 -10.03 -78.99
C SER A 392 -11.37 -10.39 -78.78
N GLY A 393 -12.06 -9.68 -77.90
CA GLY A 393 -13.47 -9.90 -77.54
C GLY A 393 -13.68 -10.83 -76.35
N THR A 394 -12.61 -11.26 -75.68
CA THR A 394 -12.63 -12.10 -74.47
C THR A 394 -12.96 -11.27 -73.22
N ASP A 395 -13.30 -11.95 -72.13
CA ASP A 395 -13.70 -11.40 -70.83
C ASP A 395 -12.50 -11.33 -69.87
N PRO A 396 -11.97 -10.13 -69.55
CA PRO A 396 -10.77 -10.00 -68.73
C PRO A 396 -10.82 -10.55 -67.32
N LEU A 397 -12.01 -10.91 -66.84
CA LEU A 397 -12.20 -11.48 -65.52
C LEU A 397 -12.21 -13.01 -65.55
N LYS A 398 -11.90 -13.62 -66.69
CA LYS A 398 -12.10 -15.04 -66.94
C LYS A 398 -11.05 -15.62 -67.90
N SER A 399 -10.18 -16.45 -67.32
CA SER A 399 -9.18 -17.19 -68.10
C SER A 399 -9.74 -18.12 -69.19
N ASP A 400 -11.05 -18.41 -69.16
CA ASP A 400 -11.82 -19.20 -70.12
C ASP A 400 -13.15 -18.47 -70.32
N THR A 401 -13.23 -17.65 -71.36
CA THR A 401 -14.34 -16.72 -71.55
C THR A 401 -15.67 -17.44 -71.83
N ASP A 402 -15.64 -18.56 -72.55
CA ASP A 402 -16.84 -19.28 -72.98
C ASP A 402 -17.16 -20.54 -72.15
N ASP A 403 -16.33 -20.82 -71.15
CA ASP A 403 -16.44 -21.93 -70.19
C ASP A 403 -16.46 -23.32 -70.90
N ASP A 404 -15.84 -23.47 -72.07
CA ASP A 404 -15.73 -24.75 -72.79
C ASP A 404 -14.60 -25.65 -72.23
N GLY A 405 -13.72 -25.05 -71.43
CA GLY A 405 -12.60 -25.68 -70.74
C GLY A 405 -11.26 -25.57 -71.47
N LEU A 406 -11.13 -24.78 -72.52
CA LEU A 406 -9.86 -24.23 -73.03
C LEU A 406 -9.74 -22.78 -72.56
N SER A 407 -8.55 -22.39 -72.12
CA SER A 407 -8.30 -20.98 -71.80
C SER A 407 -8.17 -20.14 -73.06
N ASP A 408 -8.41 -18.84 -72.95
CA ASP A 408 -8.36 -17.91 -74.08
C ASP A 408 -6.97 -17.91 -74.75
N ILE A 409 -5.91 -18.07 -73.94
CA ILE A 409 -4.54 -18.26 -74.44
C ILE A 409 -4.35 -19.59 -75.18
N GLU A 410 -4.90 -20.69 -74.69
CA GLU A 410 -4.83 -22.00 -75.37
C GLU A 410 -5.58 -21.98 -76.70
N GLU A 411 -6.72 -21.30 -76.75
CA GLU A 411 -7.52 -21.13 -77.96
C GLU A 411 -6.85 -20.24 -78.98
N LYS A 412 -6.23 -19.14 -78.54
CA LYS A 412 -5.37 -18.31 -79.38
C LYS A 412 -4.19 -19.09 -79.96
N GLU A 413 -3.61 -20.02 -79.19
CA GLU A 413 -2.55 -20.92 -79.67
C GLU A 413 -3.06 -21.97 -80.67
N LYS A 414 -4.26 -22.53 -80.44
CA LYS A 414 -4.91 -23.51 -81.33
C LYS A 414 -5.57 -22.88 -82.56
N GLY A 415 -5.89 -21.60 -82.50
CA GLY A 415 -6.61 -20.85 -83.53
C GLY A 415 -8.14 -21.00 -83.47
N THR A 416 -8.69 -21.51 -82.36
CA THR A 416 -10.14 -21.56 -82.08
C THR A 416 -10.62 -20.18 -81.62
N ASN A 417 -11.93 -20.03 -81.48
CA ASN A 417 -12.59 -18.76 -81.19
C ASN A 417 -12.92 -18.69 -79.69
N PRO A 418 -12.20 -17.86 -78.91
CA PRO A 418 -12.29 -17.86 -77.45
C PRO A 418 -13.57 -17.26 -76.87
N VAL A 419 -14.60 -17.09 -77.68
CA VAL A 419 -15.92 -16.62 -77.24
C VAL A 419 -17.03 -17.54 -77.71
N GLU A 420 -16.67 -18.66 -78.36
CA GLU A 420 -17.58 -19.63 -78.92
C GLU A 420 -17.09 -21.03 -78.60
N SER A 421 -17.75 -21.65 -77.63
CA SER A 421 -17.42 -23.03 -77.21
C SER A 421 -17.34 -24.07 -78.33
N ASP A 422 -17.87 -23.79 -79.52
CA ASP A 422 -17.83 -24.65 -80.71
C ASP A 422 -17.53 -23.76 -81.95
N THR A 423 -16.24 -23.58 -82.25
CA THR A 423 -15.76 -22.65 -83.28
C THR A 423 -16.30 -22.97 -84.67
N ASP A 424 -16.43 -24.25 -85.00
CA ASP A 424 -16.80 -24.69 -86.33
C ASP A 424 -18.29 -25.08 -86.47
N ASN A 425 -19.02 -25.03 -85.35
CA ASN A 425 -20.44 -25.28 -85.21
C ASN A 425 -20.84 -26.71 -85.63
N ASP A 426 -20.00 -27.71 -85.36
CA ASP A 426 -20.29 -29.11 -85.66
C ASP A 426 -21.06 -29.85 -84.55
N GLY A 427 -21.21 -29.22 -83.38
CA GLY A 427 -21.89 -29.73 -82.20
C GLY A 427 -20.99 -30.37 -81.15
N LYS A 428 -19.67 -30.31 -81.30
CA LYS A 428 -18.68 -30.59 -80.23
C LYS A 428 -18.02 -29.30 -79.81
N ASN A 429 -17.68 -29.18 -78.53
CA ASN A 429 -16.91 -28.04 -78.09
C ASN A 429 -15.44 -28.17 -78.49
N ASP A 430 -14.73 -27.04 -78.55
CA ASP A 430 -13.36 -26.97 -79.05
C ASP A 430 -12.37 -27.78 -78.21
N LYS A 431 -12.65 -27.93 -76.91
CA LYS A 431 -11.92 -28.85 -76.04
C LYS A 431 -12.04 -30.32 -76.42
N ASP A 432 -13.25 -30.78 -76.74
CA ASP A 432 -13.53 -32.21 -76.98
C ASP A 432 -13.50 -32.58 -78.47
N ASP A 433 -13.32 -31.61 -79.36
CA ASP A 433 -13.20 -31.86 -80.80
C ASP A 433 -11.77 -32.16 -81.25
N GLU A 434 -11.59 -33.19 -82.08
CA GLU A 434 -10.28 -33.56 -82.62
C GLU A 434 -9.82 -32.59 -83.72
N ASP A 435 -10.77 -31.95 -84.42
CA ASP A 435 -10.53 -31.03 -85.54
C ASP A 435 -11.37 -29.71 -85.41
N PRO A 436 -11.20 -28.91 -84.34
CA PRO A 436 -12.11 -27.81 -83.92
C PRO A 436 -12.20 -26.60 -84.89
N LEU A 437 -11.53 -26.67 -86.04
CA LEU A 437 -11.55 -25.62 -87.06
C LEU A 437 -12.21 -26.08 -88.36
N VAL A 438 -12.69 -27.33 -88.41
CA VAL A 438 -13.13 -27.98 -89.64
C VAL A 438 -14.46 -28.70 -89.38
N PRO A 439 -15.60 -28.07 -89.75
CA PRO A 439 -16.90 -28.61 -89.38
C PRO A 439 -17.03 -30.03 -89.90
N ASP A 440 -17.47 -30.96 -89.06
CA ASP A 440 -17.65 -32.37 -89.41
C ASP A 440 -18.56 -32.48 -90.64
N LYS A 441 -17.92 -32.54 -91.82
CA LYS A 441 -18.60 -32.90 -93.06
C LYS A 441 -19.02 -34.35 -92.83
N PHE A 442 -20.32 -34.54 -92.59
CA PHE A 442 -21.06 -35.81 -92.49
C PHE A 442 -21.61 -36.18 -91.11
N HIS A 443 -22.33 -35.28 -90.43
CA HIS A 443 -23.29 -35.70 -89.40
C HIS A 443 -24.54 -36.35 -90.04
N PHE A 444 -24.45 -37.64 -90.40
CA PHE A 444 -25.59 -38.47 -90.75
C PHE A 444 -25.99 -39.29 -89.51
N ASP A 445 -27.01 -38.83 -88.79
CA ASP A 445 -27.60 -39.54 -87.65
C ASP A 445 -28.04 -40.96 -88.06
N PHE A 446 -27.21 -41.96 -87.74
CA PHE A 446 -27.54 -43.38 -87.85
C PHE A 446 -28.23 -43.89 -86.57
N GLY A 447 -28.97 -43.05 -85.87
CA GLY A 447 -29.75 -43.41 -84.69
C GLY A 447 -30.97 -44.27 -85.01
N ASN A 448 -30.94 -45.53 -84.56
CA ASN A 448 -32.01 -46.44 -84.08
C ASN A 448 -33.39 -46.58 -84.79
N ASN A 449 -33.75 -45.71 -85.73
CA ASN A 449 -35.02 -45.71 -86.44
C ASN A 449 -34.93 -46.45 -87.79
N PHE A 450 -33.74 -46.57 -88.39
CA PHE A 450 -33.56 -47.31 -89.64
C PHE A 450 -33.74 -48.83 -89.42
N LEU A 451 -33.13 -49.41 -88.37
CA LEU A 451 -33.32 -50.82 -88.04
C LEU A 451 -34.78 -51.15 -87.67
N LYS A 452 -35.48 -50.27 -86.94
CA LYS A 452 -36.91 -50.44 -86.65
C LYS A 452 -37.77 -50.42 -87.93
N ARG A 453 -37.48 -49.53 -88.89
CA ARG A 453 -38.22 -49.46 -90.17
C ARG A 453 -37.94 -50.66 -91.08
N VAL A 454 -36.71 -51.18 -91.12
CA VAL A 454 -36.35 -52.38 -91.90
C VAL A 454 -36.99 -53.64 -91.32
N VAL A 455 -37.03 -53.79 -89.99
CA VAL A 455 -37.68 -54.93 -89.33
C VAL A 455 -39.21 -54.88 -89.49
N GLN A 456 -39.83 -53.70 -89.46
CA GLN A 456 -41.27 -53.56 -89.72
C GLN A 456 -41.65 -53.86 -91.17
N PHE A 457 -40.81 -53.50 -92.15
CA PHE A 457 -41.05 -53.84 -93.55
C PHE A 457 -40.92 -55.34 -93.84
N SER A 458 -39.98 -56.05 -93.20
CA SER A 458 -39.82 -57.50 -93.39
C SER A 458 -40.98 -58.30 -92.78
N ALA A 459 -41.51 -57.87 -91.62
CA ALA A 459 -42.67 -58.50 -90.98
C ALA A 459 -43.97 -58.36 -91.81
N LEU A 460 -44.17 -57.19 -92.44
CA LEU A 460 -45.33 -56.94 -93.30
C LEU A 460 -45.32 -57.81 -94.57
N VAL A 461 -44.14 -57.97 -95.19
CA VAL A 461 -43.98 -58.82 -96.39
C VAL A 461 -44.23 -60.30 -96.06
N CYS A 462 -43.75 -60.79 -94.92
CA CYS A 462 -44.03 -62.16 -94.46
C CYS A 462 -45.53 -62.41 -94.17
N PHE A 463 -46.24 -61.41 -93.63
CA PHE A 463 -47.68 -61.53 -93.36
C PHE A 463 -48.52 -61.55 -94.64
N ILE A 464 -48.16 -60.76 -95.65
CA ILE A 464 -48.84 -60.78 -96.95
C ILE A 464 -48.61 -62.12 -97.67
N LEU A 465 -47.39 -62.66 -97.63
CA LEU A 465 -47.07 -63.96 -98.23
C LEU A 465 -47.82 -65.11 -97.55
N SER A 466 -48.04 -65.07 -96.23
CA SER A 466 -48.78 -66.12 -95.52
C SER A 466 -50.27 -66.13 -95.86
N ILE A 467 -50.88 -64.95 -96.07
CA ILE A 467 -52.27 -64.82 -96.53
C ILE A 467 -52.43 -65.39 -97.95
N VAL A 468 -51.50 -65.07 -98.86
CA VAL A 468 -51.52 -65.59 -100.23
C VAL A 468 -51.37 -67.12 -100.25
N PHE A 469 -50.48 -67.68 -99.44
CA PHE A 469 -50.33 -69.14 -99.31
C PHE A 469 -51.55 -69.81 -98.69
N TYR A 470 -52.18 -69.20 -97.69
CA TYR A 470 -53.41 -69.73 -97.08
C TYR A 470 -54.59 -69.71 -98.07
N SER A 471 -54.74 -68.66 -98.86
CA SER A 471 -55.76 -68.57 -99.91
C SER A 471 -55.54 -69.60 -101.02
N LEU A 472 -54.30 -69.83 -101.46
CA LEU A 472 -53.97 -70.86 -102.45
C LEU A 472 -54.16 -72.29 -101.89
N TYR A 473 -53.88 -72.52 -100.61
CA TYR A 473 -54.11 -73.81 -99.96
C TYR A 473 -55.60 -74.13 -99.83
N ARG A 474 -56.45 -73.13 -99.59
CA ARG A 474 -57.91 -73.32 -99.46
C ARG A 474 -58.58 -73.66 -100.79
N VAL A 475 -58.16 -73.04 -101.90
CA VAL A 475 -58.72 -73.29 -103.24
C VAL A 475 -58.43 -74.72 -103.73
N LYS A 476 -57.32 -75.33 -103.31
CA LYS A 476 -56.92 -76.68 -103.74
C LYS A 476 -57.59 -77.83 -102.98
N ARG A 477 -58.49 -77.53 -102.03
CA ARG A 477 -59.17 -78.53 -101.18
C ARG A 477 -60.68 -78.65 -101.45
N GLU A 478 -61.21 -77.86 -102.38
CA GLU A 478 -62.61 -77.89 -102.82
C GLU A 478 -62.79 -78.32 -104.30
N GLU A 479 -61.72 -78.78 -104.96
CA GLU A 479 -61.73 -79.62 -106.19
C GLU A 479 -61.25 -81.03 -105.84
#